data_AF-A0A2V7VQ99-F1
#
_entry.id   AF-A0A2V7VQ99-F1
#
_cell.length_a   1.000
_cell.length_b   1.000
_cell.length_c   1.000
_cell.angle_alpha   90.00
_cell.angle_beta   90.00
_cell.angle_gamma   90.00
#
_symmetry.space_group_name_H-M   'P 1'
#
loop_
_entity.id
_entity.type
_entity.pdbx_description
1 polymer ?
#
loop_
_entity_poly.entity_id
_entity_poly.type
_entity_poly.pdbx_seq_one_letter_code
_entity_poly.pdbx_strand_id
1 'polypeptide(L)'
;MVHGNRGRHAVCGALFAILLAIGRAASAGDSEGIRVPLREVPAPPGIPPPREPRLRLVWIDVLDSAPFAFRYASREASAILADAGVATTWTLGDASTVTGEDELKIVLMPGAANGARLPAHVMGGTPRGARSHTTWVYLSNVLWALGVADRAVRSLAPSDEATVARALGRVVAHEIVHAVAPEVPHSRSGLMADRMGRGFMLLAHVGLAPAQQAALRAGVHAFAAPSLEGAAPVEVVAGRR
;
A
#
# COMPACT_ATOMS: atom_id res chain seq x y z
N MET A 1 -41.60 19.78 -24.70
CA MET A 1 -40.86 20.98 -25.12
C MET A 1 -39.39 20.61 -25.15
N VAL A 2 -38.80 20.60 -26.35
CA VAL A 2 -37.43 20.15 -26.66
C VAL A 2 -36.52 21.39 -26.72
N HIS A 3 -35.20 21.17 -26.54
CA HIS A 3 -34.03 22.05 -26.70
C HIS A 3 -33.42 22.51 -25.35
N GLY A 4 -32.11 22.45 -25.12
CA GLY A 4 -30.99 22.37 -26.06
C GLY A 4 -29.72 21.74 -25.49
N ASN A 5 -28.95 21.22 -26.45
CA ASN A 5 -27.63 20.61 -26.34
C ASN A 5 -26.60 21.57 -26.96
N ARG A 6 -25.32 21.38 -26.59
CA ARG A 6 -24.05 21.79 -27.24
C ARG A 6 -23.31 23.00 -26.64
N GLY A 7 -22.22 22.68 -25.95
CA GLY A 7 -20.98 23.49 -25.89
C GLY A 7 -19.80 22.52 -25.86
N ARG A 8 -19.22 22.21 -27.03
CA ARG A 8 -17.98 22.78 -27.60
C ARG A 8 -16.69 22.18 -27.02
N HIS A 9 -16.11 21.31 -27.84
CA HIS A 9 -14.71 20.88 -27.79
C HIS A 9 -13.77 22.06 -28.03
N ALA A 10 -12.68 22.13 -27.27
CA ALA A 10 -11.51 22.90 -27.62
C ALA A 10 -10.29 21.96 -27.61
N VAL A 11 -9.67 21.85 -28.79
CA VAL A 11 -8.39 21.21 -29.06
C VAL A 11 -7.34 22.33 -29.09
N CYS A 12 -6.22 22.14 -28.41
CA CYS A 12 -4.93 22.81 -28.56
C CYS A 12 -3.96 22.02 -27.66
N GLY A 13 -2.80 21.49 -28.06
CA GLY A 13 -1.94 21.73 -29.21
C GLY A 13 -0.51 21.91 -28.69
N ALA A 14 0.43 21.07 -29.17
CA ALA A 14 1.89 21.32 -29.26
C ALA A 14 2.69 21.42 -27.92
N LEU A 15 3.99 21.17 -27.79
CA LEU A 15 5.11 20.73 -28.65
C LEU A 15 6.29 20.30 -27.74
N PHE A 16 7.16 19.43 -28.28
CA PHE A 16 8.60 19.20 -28.06
C PHE A 16 9.42 19.98 -27.00
N ALA A 17 10.31 19.26 -26.30
CA ALA A 17 11.72 19.65 -26.13
C ALA A 17 12.63 18.44 -25.83
N ILE A 18 13.62 18.25 -26.71
CA ILE A 18 14.80 17.38 -26.60
C ILE A 18 15.90 18.16 -25.86
N LEU A 19 16.67 17.52 -24.98
CA LEU A 19 17.96 18.06 -24.51
C LEU A 19 19.07 17.02 -24.55
N LEU A 20 20.09 17.37 -25.33
CA LEU A 20 21.32 16.67 -25.63
C LEU A 20 22.29 16.63 -24.44
N ALA A 21 23.04 15.53 -24.37
CA ALA A 21 24.23 15.35 -23.57
C ALA A 21 25.43 16.12 -24.15
N ILE A 22 26.25 16.76 -23.29
CA ILE A 22 27.59 17.26 -23.64
C ILE A 22 28.56 17.10 -22.46
N GLY A 23 29.69 16.43 -22.75
CA GLY A 23 31.05 16.66 -22.25
C GLY A 23 31.35 16.30 -20.79
N ARG A 24 32.58 15.91 -20.40
CA ARG A 24 33.89 16.10 -21.05
C ARG A 24 34.91 15.18 -20.37
N ALA A 25 35.77 14.54 -21.17
CA ALA A 25 36.93 13.79 -20.72
C ALA A 25 38.01 14.71 -20.12
N ALA A 26 38.69 14.24 -19.08
CA ALA A 26 39.90 14.85 -18.54
C ALA A 26 40.98 13.79 -18.30
N SER A 27 42.19 14.21 -18.64
CA SER A 27 43.40 13.45 -18.93
C SER A 27 44.05 12.79 -17.73
N ALA A 28 44.66 11.64 -18.00
CA ALA A 28 45.65 10.98 -17.17
C ALA A 28 46.91 11.85 -17.00
N GLY A 29 47.46 11.85 -15.79
CA GLY A 29 48.81 12.29 -15.48
C GLY A 29 49.49 11.16 -14.70
N ASP A 30 50.39 10.45 -15.36
CA ASP A 30 51.18 9.38 -14.76
C ASP A 30 52.26 9.99 -13.86
N SER A 31 52.21 9.62 -12.58
CA SER A 31 53.27 9.88 -11.61
C SER A 31 53.73 8.52 -11.07
N GLU A 32 54.85 8.01 -11.58
CA GLU A 32 55.54 6.82 -11.08
C GLU A 32 56.18 7.13 -9.72
N GLY A 33 55.36 7.10 -8.67
CA GLY A 33 55.81 7.01 -7.29
C GLY A 33 56.05 5.56 -6.91
N ILE A 34 57.22 5.27 -6.33
CA ILE A 34 57.59 3.97 -5.75
C ILE A 34 56.49 3.52 -4.76
N ARG A 35 55.67 2.55 -5.17
CA ARG A 35 54.61 1.96 -4.34
C ARG A 35 55.20 0.90 -3.45
N VAL A 36 55.38 1.23 -2.17
CA VAL A 36 55.49 0.22 -1.11
C VAL A 36 54.16 -0.53 -1.08
N PRO A 37 54.12 -1.87 -1.21
CA PRO A 37 52.88 -2.62 -1.12
C PRO A 37 52.34 -2.48 0.31
N LEU A 38 51.40 -1.54 0.49
CA LEU A 38 50.59 -1.49 1.70
C LEU A 38 49.85 -2.82 1.75
N ARG A 39 50.22 -3.64 2.74
CA ARG A 39 49.46 -4.81 3.15
C ARG A 39 48.03 -4.32 3.43
N GLU A 40 47.11 -4.59 2.52
CA GLU A 40 45.69 -4.30 2.68
C GLU A 40 45.23 -5.01 3.95
N VAL A 41 45.03 -4.21 5.00
CA VAL A 41 44.33 -4.67 6.19
C VAL A 41 42.89 -4.88 5.74
N PRO A 42 42.34 -6.10 5.78
CA PRO A 42 40.96 -6.33 5.37
C PRO A 42 40.08 -5.39 6.21
N ALA A 43 39.33 -4.54 5.51
CA ALA A 43 38.42 -3.61 6.17
C ALA A 43 37.54 -4.42 7.13
N PRO A 44 37.33 -3.96 8.37
CA PRO A 44 36.41 -4.62 9.28
C PRO A 44 35.08 -4.79 8.54
N PRO A 45 34.38 -5.94 8.70
CA PRO A 45 33.13 -6.18 8.00
C PRO A 45 32.21 -4.98 8.22
N GLY A 46 32.00 -4.21 7.14
CA GLY A 46 31.24 -2.98 7.21
C GLY A 46 29.86 -3.32 7.73
N ILE A 47 29.33 -2.48 8.64
CA ILE A 47 27.95 -2.60 9.09
C ILE A 47 27.09 -2.66 7.82
N PRO A 48 26.34 -3.76 7.57
CA PRO A 48 25.54 -3.85 6.37
C PRO A 48 24.59 -2.64 6.35
N PRO A 49 24.41 -1.99 5.18
CA PRO A 49 23.57 -0.81 5.11
C PRO A 49 22.17 -1.14 5.66
N PRO A 50 21.52 -0.19 6.34
CA PRO A 50 20.18 -0.41 6.89
C PRO A 50 19.26 -0.87 5.75
N ARG A 51 18.67 -2.05 5.91
CA ARG A 51 17.73 -2.59 4.94
C ARG A 51 16.47 -1.72 4.97
N GLU A 52 15.98 -1.37 3.79
CA GLU A 52 14.71 -0.66 3.65
C GLU A 52 13.60 -1.44 4.39
N PRO A 53 12.74 -0.77 5.19
CA PRO A 53 11.63 -1.43 5.88
C PRO A 53 10.77 -2.20 4.87
N ARG A 54 10.52 -3.48 5.14
CA ARG A 54 9.75 -4.35 4.25
C ARG A 54 8.53 -4.89 4.97
N LEU A 55 7.37 -4.80 4.31
CA LEU A 55 6.11 -5.35 4.78
C LEU A 55 5.66 -6.51 3.89
N ARG A 56 5.31 -7.64 4.51
CA ARG A 56 4.78 -8.82 3.81
C ARG A 56 3.25 -8.78 3.88
N LEU A 57 2.63 -8.82 2.71
CA LEU A 57 1.20 -8.59 2.54
C LEU A 57 0.55 -9.82 1.91
N VAL A 58 -0.59 -10.23 2.47
CA VAL A 58 -1.37 -11.36 1.95
C VAL A 58 -2.74 -10.84 1.53
N TRP A 59 -3.01 -10.90 0.23
CA TRP A 59 -4.29 -10.51 -0.35
C TRP A 59 -5.26 -11.68 -0.36
N ILE A 60 -6.42 -11.52 0.25
CA ILE A 60 -7.47 -12.54 0.32
C ILE A 60 -8.76 -11.96 -0.22
N ASP A 61 -9.23 -12.46 -1.36
CA ASP A 61 -10.58 -12.18 -1.88
C ASP A 61 -11.50 -13.35 -1.53
N VAL A 62 -12.23 -13.20 -0.41
CA VAL A 62 -12.95 -14.31 0.24
C VAL A 62 -14.00 -14.94 -0.68
N LEU A 63 -14.61 -14.16 -1.56
CA LEU A 63 -15.75 -14.57 -2.38
C LEU A 63 -15.49 -14.39 -3.88
N ASP A 64 -14.23 -14.26 -4.29
CA ASP A 64 -13.85 -13.99 -5.68
C ASP A 64 -14.65 -12.79 -6.26
N SER A 65 -14.78 -11.74 -5.44
CA SER A 65 -15.64 -10.59 -5.72
C SER A 65 -15.00 -9.63 -6.71
N ALA A 66 -13.67 -9.55 -6.74
CA ALA A 66 -12.91 -8.72 -7.67
C ALA A 66 -11.54 -9.35 -8.00
N PRO A 67 -11.48 -10.53 -8.66
CA PRO A 67 -10.22 -11.18 -9.03
C PRO A 67 -9.32 -10.30 -9.92
N PHE A 68 -9.91 -9.44 -10.75
CA PHE A 68 -9.18 -8.49 -11.59
C PHE A 68 -8.39 -7.45 -10.77
N ALA A 69 -8.77 -7.21 -9.51
CA ALA A 69 -8.28 -6.07 -8.75
C ALA A 69 -6.86 -6.29 -8.23
N PHE A 70 -6.48 -7.52 -7.87
CA PHE A 70 -5.23 -7.81 -7.16
C PHE A 70 -4.02 -7.13 -7.83
N ARG A 71 -3.81 -7.33 -9.13
CA ARG A 71 -2.63 -6.83 -9.84
C ARG A 71 -2.52 -5.30 -9.79
N TYR A 72 -3.62 -4.59 -9.99
CA TYR A 72 -3.61 -3.13 -10.04
C TYR A 72 -3.68 -2.50 -8.65
N ALA A 73 -4.46 -3.09 -7.73
CA ALA A 73 -4.58 -2.63 -6.36
C ALA A 73 -3.26 -2.79 -5.60
N SER A 74 -2.62 -3.96 -5.69
CA SER A 74 -1.30 -4.19 -5.08
C SER A 74 -0.25 -3.24 -5.64
N ARG A 75 -0.24 -2.99 -6.95
CA ARG A 75 0.70 -2.03 -7.57
C ARG A 75 0.48 -0.60 -7.07
N GLU A 76 -0.76 -0.12 -7.02
CA GLU A 76 -1.07 1.22 -6.50
C GLU A 76 -0.68 1.34 -5.03
N ALA A 77 -1.07 0.37 -4.19
CA ALA A 77 -0.72 0.36 -2.77
C ALA A 77 0.81 0.32 -2.57
N SER A 78 1.51 -0.52 -3.35
CA SER A 78 2.98 -0.60 -3.31
C SER A 78 3.63 0.73 -3.68
N ALA A 79 3.13 1.43 -4.70
CA ALA A 79 3.67 2.72 -5.11
C ALA A 79 3.51 3.77 -4.00
N ILE A 80 2.34 3.84 -3.39
CA ILE A 80 2.05 4.79 -2.29
C ILE A 80 2.96 4.50 -1.08
N LEU A 81 3.16 3.22 -0.74
CA LEU A 81 4.02 2.82 0.38
C LEU A 81 5.50 3.01 0.07
N ALA A 82 5.92 2.78 -1.18
CA ALA A 82 7.29 3.02 -1.64
C ALA A 82 7.64 4.52 -1.58
N ASP A 83 6.71 5.41 -1.93
CA ASP A 83 6.89 6.87 -1.76
C ASP A 83 7.10 7.26 -0.28
N ALA A 84 6.70 6.41 0.66
CA ALA A 84 6.95 6.56 2.10
C ALA A 84 8.23 5.84 2.58
N GLY A 85 8.99 5.20 1.70
CA GLY A 85 10.19 4.43 2.02
C GLY A 85 9.89 3.06 2.64
N VAL A 86 8.78 2.43 2.23
CA VAL A 86 8.41 1.07 2.65
C VAL A 86 8.30 0.18 1.43
N ALA A 87 9.16 -0.84 1.37
CA ALA A 87 9.07 -1.90 0.39
C ALA A 87 7.95 -2.88 0.76
N THR A 88 7.27 -3.46 -0.24
CA THR A 88 6.23 -4.48 -0.01
C THR A 88 6.50 -5.75 -0.80
N THR A 89 6.02 -6.88 -0.29
CA THR A 89 5.92 -8.14 -1.03
C THR A 89 4.52 -8.69 -0.88
N TRP A 90 3.92 -9.11 -1.99
CA TRP A 90 2.53 -9.55 -2.03
C TRP A 90 2.45 -11.04 -2.33
N THR A 91 1.56 -11.71 -1.62
CA THR A 91 1.12 -13.07 -1.93
C THR A 91 -0.39 -13.10 -2.04
N LEU A 92 -0.91 -14.04 -2.82
CA LEU A 92 -2.33 -14.36 -2.86
C LEU A 92 -2.61 -15.44 -1.82
N GLY A 93 -3.69 -15.25 -1.08
CA GLY A 93 -4.24 -16.25 -0.17
C GLY A 93 -5.73 -16.44 -0.41
N ASP A 94 -6.28 -17.41 0.29
CA ASP A 94 -7.71 -17.71 0.39
C ASP A 94 -8.19 -17.58 1.84
N ALA A 95 -9.48 -17.86 2.08
CA ALA A 95 -10.08 -17.77 3.41
C ALA A 95 -9.46 -18.72 4.45
N SER A 96 -8.73 -19.76 4.02
CA SER A 96 -8.05 -20.72 4.89
C SER A 96 -6.58 -20.36 5.16
N THR A 97 -6.05 -19.33 4.48
CA THR A 97 -4.64 -18.96 4.57
C THR A 97 -4.27 -18.50 5.97
N VAL A 98 -3.35 -19.22 6.59
CA VAL A 98 -2.70 -18.87 7.85
C VAL A 98 -1.48 -18.01 7.52
N THR A 99 -1.31 -16.89 8.24
CA THR A 99 -0.17 -15.99 8.05
C THR A 99 0.76 -16.02 9.24
N GLY A 100 2.04 -15.71 8.99
CA GLY A 100 3.03 -15.51 10.03
C GLY A 100 2.76 -14.24 10.85
N GLU A 101 3.52 -14.10 11.94
CA GLU A 101 3.51 -12.90 12.79
C GLU A 101 4.07 -11.66 12.09
N ASP A 102 4.84 -11.81 11.01
CA ASP A 102 5.42 -10.70 10.24
C ASP A 102 4.62 -10.34 8.98
N GLU A 103 3.42 -10.91 8.85
CA GLU A 103 2.54 -10.75 7.70
C GLU A 103 1.26 -10.00 8.06
N LEU A 104 0.80 -9.14 7.16
CA LEU A 104 -0.47 -8.43 7.26
C LEU A 104 -1.47 -8.99 6.24
N LYS A 105 -2.59 -9.53 6.73
CA LYS A 105 -3.72 -9.95 5.91
C LYS A 105 -4.55 -8.75 5.46
N ILE A 106 -4.86 -8.72 4.17
CA ILE A 106 -5.75 -7.75 3.55
C ILE A 106 -6.93 -8.53 3.00
N VAL A 107 -8.06 -8.44 3.70
CA VAL A 107 -9.25 -9.22 3.39
C VAL A 107 -10.24 -8.36 2.62
N LEU A 108 -10.37 -8.64 1.33
CA LEU A 108 -11.40 -8.05 0.49
C LEU A 108 -12.73 -8.76 0.73
N MET A 109 -13.74 -7.97 1.07
CA MET A 109 -15.11 -8.39 1.26
C MET A 109 -16.01 -7.68 0.24
N PRO A 110 -17.00 -8.35 -0.37
CA PRO A 110 -17.94 -7.68 -1.27
C PRO A 110 -18.72 -6.54 -0.60
N GLY A 111 -18.95 -6.64 0.72
CA GLY A 111 -19.53 -5.58 1.53
C GLY A 111 -19.32 -5.85 3.03
N ALA A 112 -19.79 -4.94 3.88
CA ALA A 112 -19.81 -5.15 5.32
C ALA A 112 -20.71 -6.35 5.66
N ALA A 113 -20.28 -7.19 6.61
CA ALA A 113 -21.08 -8.34 7.05
C ALA A 113 -22.43 -7.89 7.62
N ASN A 114 -23.50 -8.63 7.28
CA ASN A 114 -24.83 -8.40 7.82
C ASN A 114 -24.77 -8.45 9.36
N GLY A 115 -25.11 -7.35 10.03
CA GLY A 115 -25.08 -7.22 11.49
C GLY A 115 -23.89 -6.43 12.04
N ALA A 116 -22.86 -6.17 11.24
CA ALA A 116 -21.84 -5.19 11.61
C ALA A 116 -22.47 -3.79 11.62
N ARG A 117 -22.58 -3.16 12.79
CA ARG A 117 -23.07 -1.78 12.95
C ARG A 117 -21.99 -0.78 12.51
N LEU A 118 -21.55 -0.88 11.26
CA LEU A 118 -20.59 0.05 10.68
C LEU A 118 -21.32 1.29 10.16
N PRO A 119 -20.72 2.48 10.28
CA PRO A 119 -21.24 3.67 9.60
C PRO A 119 -21.42 3.42 8.10
N ALA A 120 -22.42 4.08 7.51
CA ALA A 120 -22.62 4.03 6.07
C ALA A 120 -21.34 4.49 5.35
N HIS A 121 -20.98 3.79 4.27
CA HIS A 121 -19.87 4.13 3.38
C HIS A 121 -18.44 3.95 3.93
N VAL A 122 -18.27 3.24 5.05
CA VAL A 122 -16.95 2.81 5.51
C VAL A 122 -16.33 1.86 4.48
N MET A 123 -15.17 2.20 3.92
CA MET A 123 -14.54 1.42 2.86
C MET A 123 -13.55 0.38 3.35
N GLY A 124 -13.11 0.50 4.60
CA GLY A 124 -12.22 -0.47 5.22
C GLY A 124 -12.27 -0.35 6.73
N GLY A 125 -11.59 -1.26 7.40
CA GLY A 125 -11.50 -1.22 8.84
C GLY A 125 -10.38 -2.09 9.36
N THR A 126 -9.81 -1.63 10.46
CA THR A 126 -8.74 -2.29 11.19
C THR A 126 -9.11 -2.32 12.68
N PRO A 127 -8.83 -3.41 13.42
CA PRO A 127 -9.07 -3.46 14.86
C PRO A 127 -8.37 -2.30 15.58
N ARG A 128 -9.05 -1.70 16.57
CA ARG A 128 -8.50 -0.57 17.34
C ARG A 128 -7.60 -1.05 18.48
N GLY A 129 -6.67 -0.18 18.89
CA GLY A 129 -5.99 -0.27 20.18
C GLY A 129 -4.66 -1.01 20.19
N ALA A 130 -4.34 -1.77 19.15
CA ALA A 130 -3.03 -2.38 18.95
C ALA A 130 -2.73 -2.49 17.45
N ARG A 131 -1.46 -2.76 17.11
CA ARG A 131 -1.12 -3.17 15.74
C ARG A 131 -1.92 -4.41 15.38
N SER A 132 -2.43 -4.45 14.16
CA SER A 132 -3.22 -5.56 13.69
C SER A 132 -2.55 -6.23 12.51
N HIS A 133 -2.61 -7.57 12.50
CA HIS A 133 -2.17 -8.40 11.38
C HIS A 133 -3.31 -8.66 10.38
N THR A 134 -4.44 -7.96 10.51
CA THR A 134 -5.56 -8.10 9.58
C THR A 134 -6.28 -6.77 9.41
N THR A 135 -6.56 -6.44 8.15
CA THR A 135 -7.45 -5.35 7.79
C THR A 135 -8.47 -5.81 6.77
N TRP A 136 -9.65 -5.19 6.77
CA TRP A 136 -10.75 -5.48 5.85
C TRP A 136 -10.97 -4.32 4.90
N VAL A 137 -11.32 -4.64 3.65
CA VAL A 137 -11.72 -3.67 2.63
C VAL A 137 -13.07 -4.08 2.05
N TYR A 138 -13.99 -3.13 1.92
CA TYR A 138 -15.37 -3.35 1.50
C TYR A 138 -15.60 -2.84 0.07
N LEU A 139 -15.64 -3.76 -0.89
CA LEU A 139 -15.76 -3.47 -2.31
C LEU A 139 -16.97 -2.60 -2.65
N SER A 140 -18.16 -2.93 -2.11
CA SER A 140 -19.40 -2.20 -2.39
C SER A 140 -19.29 -0.70 -2.11
N ASN A 141 -18.59 -0.31 -1.04
CA ASN A 141 -18.44 1.09 -0.65
C ASN A 141 -17.41 1.81 -1.54
N VAL A 142 -16.42 1.10 -2.07
CA VAL A 142 -15.52 1.64 -3.10
C VAL A 142 -16.26 1.87 -4.42
N LEU A 143 -17.07 0.91 -4.85
CA LEU A 143 -17.91 1.05 -6.05
C LEU A 143 -18.91 2.21 -5.90
N TRP A 144 -19.52 2.32 -4.72
CA TRP A 144 -20.42 3.44 -4.38
C TRP A 144 -19.69 4.78 -4.48
N ALA A 145 -18.51 4.90 -3.89
CA ALA A 145 -17.74 6.14 -3.94
C ALA A 145 -17.31 6.54 -5.35
N LEU A 146 -17.15 5.57 -6.25
CA LEU A 146 -16.87 5.81 -7.66
C LEU A 146 -18.13 6.15 -8.48
N GLY A 147 -19.32 5.93 -7.94
CA GLY A 147 -20.60 6.11 -8.62
C GLY A 147 -20.94 4.96 -9.58
N VAL A 148 -20.48 3.73 -9.29
CA VAL A 148 -20.70 2.53 -10.12
C VAL A 148 -21.29 1.36 -9.33
N ALA A 149 -21.86 1.61 -8.14
CA ALA A 149 -22.42 0.56 -7.28
C ALA A 149 -23.55 -0.27 -7.91
N ASP A 150 -24.34 0.32 -8.82
CA ASP A 150 -25.46 -0.38 -9.47
C ASP A 150 -25.03 -1.34 -10.58
N ARG A 151 -23.73 -1.41 -10.88
CA ARG A 151 -23.19 -2.29 -11.92
C ARG A 151 -22.73 -3.59 -11.30
N ALA A 152 -23.09 -4.71 -11.93
CA ALA A 152 -22.47 -5.97 -11.60
C ALA A 152 -20.97 -5.89 -11.88
N VAL A 153 -20.15 -6.27 -10.90
CA VAL A 153 -18.69 -6.21 -11.00
C VAL A 153 -18.18 -6.96 -12.24
N ARG A 154 -18.80 -8.10 -12.58
CA ARG A 154 -18.47 -8.91 -13.76
C ARG A 154 -18.81 -8.25 -15.11
N SER A 155 -19.55 -7.15 -15.10
CA SER A 155 -19.91 -6.38 -16.30
C SER A 155 -19.15 -5.08 -16.45
N LEU A 156 -18.16 -4.81 -15.59
CA LEU A 156 -17.34 -3.62 -15.71
C LEU A 156 -16.52 -3.67 -17.00
N ALA A 157 -16.42 -2.53 -17.68
CA ALA A 157 -15.49 -2.40 -18.78
C ALA A 157 -14.04 -2.47 -18.25
N PRO A 158 -13.05 -2.92 -19.04
CA PRO A 158 -11.66 -3.01 -18.58
C PRO A 158 -11.08 -1.69 -18.03
N SER A 159 -11.52 -0.54 -18.55
CA SER A 159 -11.15 0.78 -18.02
C SER A 159 -11.75 1.08 -16.64
N ASP A 160 -12.97 0.60 -16.39
CA ASP A 160 -13.64 0.73 -15.11
C ASP A 160 -13.01 -0.22 -14.09
N GLU A 161 -12.67 -1.45 -14.49
CA GLU A 161 -11.92 -2.41 -13.66
C GLU A 161 -10.59 -1.80 -13.17
N ALA A 162 -9.80 -1.22 -14.08
CA ALA A 162 -8.54 -0.56 -13.71
C ALA A 162 -8.76 0.61 -12.75
N THR A 163 -9.85 1.38 -12.93
CA THR A 163 -10.21 2.50 -12.06
C THR A 163 -10.63 2.02 -10.67
N VAL A 164 -11.47 0.98 -10.60
CA VAL A 164 -11.91 0.34 -9.34
C VAL A 164 -10.72 -0.26 -8.60
N ALA A 165 -9.85 -0.99 -9.31
CA ALA A 165 -8.69 -1.61 -8.71
C ALA A 165 -7.69 -0.59 -8.16
N ARG A 166 -7.49 0.55 -8.85
CA ARG A 166 -6.69 1.66 -8.32
C ARG A 166 -7.31 2.26 -7.07
N ALA A 167 -8.62 2.50 -7.07
CA ALA A 167 -9.33 3.00 -5.88
C ALA A 167 -9.22 2.03 -4.70
N LEU A 168 -9.36 0.73 -4.94
CA LEU A 168 -9.11 -0.31 -3.94
C LEU A 168 -7.69 -0.23 -3.39
N GLY A 169 -6.67 -0.09 -4.26
CA GLY A 169 -5.28 0.07 -3.82
C GLY A 169 -5.06 1.23 -2.87
N ARG A 170 -5.78 2.36 -3.05
CA ARG A 170 -5.71 3.51 -2.14
C ARG A 170 -6.33 3.23 -0.79
N VAL A 171 -7.50 2.59 -0.76
CA VAL A 171 -8.15 2.17 0.49
C VAL A 171 -7.26 1.16 1.21
N VAL A 172 -6.70 0.19 0.50
CA VAL A 172 -5.77 -0.79 1.06
C VAL A 172 -4.55 -0.11 1.67
N ALA A 173 -3.94 0.86 0.97
CA ALA A 173 -2.80 1.60 1.52
C ALA A 173 -3.17 2.41 2.77
N HIS A 174 -4.36 3.02 2.81
CA HIS A 174 -4.87 3.72 3.98
C HIS A 174 -5.05 2.78 5.18
N GLU A 175 -5.67 1.63 4.95
CA GLU A 175 -5.86 0.62 5.99
C GLU A 175 -4.55 0.00 6.48
N ILE A 176 -3.56 -0.19 5.59
CA ILE A 176 -2.22 -0.63 5.99
C ILE A 176 -1.58 0.36 6.96
N VAL A 177 -1.74 1.67 6.74
CA VAL A 177 -1.24 2.68 7.69
C VAL A 177 -1.90 2.52 9.05
N HIS A 178 -3.22 2.31 9.11
CA HIS A 178 -3.90 2.06 10.38
C HIS A 178 -3.47 0.77 11.08
N ALA A 179 -3.19 -0.29 10.32
CA ALA A 179 -2.74 -1.57 10.87
C ALA A 179 -1.32 -1.50 11.46
N VAL A 180 -0.44 -0.77 10.79
CA VAL A 180 0.99 -0.74 11.11
C VAL A 180 1.39 0.43 12.03
N ALA A 181 0.73 1.58 11.88
CA ALA A 181 0.94 2.80 12.64
C ALA A 181 -0.40 3.35 13.17
N PRO A 182 -1.03 2.64 14.12
CA PRO A 182 -2.38 2.97 14.62
C PRO A 182 -2.49 4.35 15.29
N GLU A 183 -1.37 4.94 15.68
CA GLU A 183 -1.28 6.30 16.23
C GLU A 183 -1.48 7.40 15.16
N VAL A 184 -1.39 7.07 13.87
CA VAL A 184 -1.58 8.03 12.79
C VAL A 184 -3.07 8.35 12.66
N PRO A 185 -3.51 9.58 12.99
CA PRO A 185 -4.91 9.94 12.89
C PRO A 185 -5.31 10.16 11.42
N HIS A 186 -6.61 10.13 11.17
CA HIS A 186 -7.13 10.74 9.96
C HIS A 186 -6.72 12.22 9.87
N SER A 187 -6.70 12.72 8.64
CA SER A 187 -6.35 14.08 8.26
C SER A 187 -7.41 14.62 7.29
N ARG A 188 -7.29 15.89 6.91
CA ARG A 188 -8.24 16.52 5.97
C ARG A 188 -7.89 16.25 4.50
N SER A 189 -6.72 15.69 4.20
CA SER A 189 -6.18 15.55 2.84
C SER A 189 -5.11 14.48 2.75
N GLY A 190 -4.76 14.05 1.53
CA GLY A 190 -3.76 13.01 1.29
C GLY A 190 -4.29 11.61 1.62
N LEU A 191 -3.40 10.61 1.69
CA LEU A 191 -3.81 9.21 1.88
C LEU A 191 -4.66 9.00 3.13
N MET A 192 -4.35 9.71 4.22
CA MET A 192 -5.09 9.61 5.48
C MET A 192 -6.30 10.53 5.53
N ALA A 193 -6.89 10.93 4.40
CA ALA A 193 -8.10 11.74 4.41
C ALA A 193 -9.26 10.97 5.09
N ASP A 194 -9.99 11.63 5.99
CA ASP A 194 -11.17 11.07 6.66
C ASP A 194 -12.36 10.81 5.70
N ARG A 195 -12.30 11.36 4.49
CA ARG A 195 -13.33 11.24 3.45
C ARG A 195 -12.70 10.91 2.10
N MET A 196 -12.95 9.71 1.60
CA MET A 196 -12.48 9.25 0.29
C MET A 196 -13.61 9.19 -0.74
N GLY A 197 -14.09 10.36 -1.19
CA GLY A 197 -15.10 10.42 -2.24
C GLY A 197 -14.53 10.17 -3.65
N ARG A 198 -15.41 10.23 -4.67
CA ARG A 198 -15.04 10.05 -6.09
C ARG A 198 -13.84 10.89 -6.52
N GLY A 199 -13.83 12.17 -6.16
CA GLY A 199 -12.74 13.09 -6.53
C GLY A 199 -11.38 12.61 -6.01
N PHE A 200 -11.33 12.10 -4.78
CA PHE A 200 -10.13 11.52 -4.19
C PHE A 200 -9.70 10.23 -4.91
N MET A 201 -10.64 9.32 -5.16
CA MET A 201 -10.36 8.05 -5.84
C MET A 201 -9.86 8.19 -7.28
N LEU A 202 -10.09 9.36 -7.89
CA LEU A 202 -9.67 9.67 -9.25
C LEU A 202 -8.44 10.57 -9.35
N LEU A 203 -7.86 11.01 -8.21
CA LEU A 203 -6.61 11.78 -8.23
C LEU A 203 -5.52 11.03 -8.99
N ALA A 204 -4.64 11.75 -9.69
CA ALA A 204 -3.52 11.13 -10.40
C ALA A 204 -2.50 10.52 -9.44
N HIS A 205 -2.29 11.16 -8.29
CA HIS A 205 -1.37 10.75 -7.24
C HIS A 205 -1.99 10.99 -5.87
N VAL A 206 -1.66 10.12 -4.91
CA VAL A 206 -2.03 10.23 -3.50
C VAL A 206 -0.80 9.84 -2.69
N GLY A 207 -0.48 10.60 -1.64
CA GLY A 207 0.66 10.33 -0.78
C GLY A 207 0.38 10.61 0.68
N LEU A 208 1.30 10.16 1.52
CA LEU A 208 1.36 10.45 2.95
C LEU A 208 2.11 11.75 3.21
N ALA A 209 1.69 12.54 4.19
CA ALA A 209 2.46 13.67 4.69
C ALA A 209 3.75 13.19 5.37
N PRO A 210 4.82 14.01 5.45
CA PRO A 210 6.12 13.56 5.98
C PRO A 210 6.07 12.93 7.38
N ALA A 211 5.26 13.48 8.28
CA ALA A 211 5.07 12.92 9.63
C ALA A 211 4.40 11.53 9.59
N GLN A 212 3.43 11.34 8.70
CA GLN A 212 2.73 10.06 8.52
C GLN A 212 3.66 9.01 7.88
N GLN A 213 4.53 9.42 6.95
CA GLN A 213 5.55 8.54 6.38
C GLN A 213 6.56 8.08 7.45
N ALA A 214 7.01 8.99 8.31
CA ALA A 214 7.92 8.65 9.40
C ALA A 214 7.29 7.66 10.40
N ALA A 215 6.03 7.89 10.79
CA ALA A 215 5.27 6.98 11.64
C ALA A 215 5.09 5.61 10.98
N LEU A 216 4.71 5.57 9.70
CA LEU A 216 4.59 4.32 8.95
C LEU A 216 5.91 3.52 8.95
N ARG A 217 7.05 4.16 8.65
CA ARG A 217 8.36 3.46 8.67
C ARG A 217 8.69 2.90 10.06
N ALA A 218 8.45 3.68 11.11
CA ALA A 218 8.65 3.22 12.49
C ALA A 218 7.72 2.05 12.83
N GLY A 219 6.46 2.13 12.41
CA GLY A 219 5.48 1.06 12.53
C GLY A 219 5.93 -0.23 11.85
N VAL A 220 6.45 -0.15 10.61
CA VAL A 220 6.92 -1.32 9.86
C VAL A 220 8.11 -2.00 10.55
N HIS A 221 9.08 -1.23 11.05
CA HIS A 221 10.21 -1.79 11.81
C HIS A 221 9.73 -2.59 13.02
N ALA A 222 8.73 -2.06 13.71
CA ALA A 222 8.22 -2.67 14.92
C ALA A 222 7.15 -3.76 14.64
N PHE A 223 6.58 -3.80 13.43
CA PHE A 223 5.73 -4.88 12.93
C PHE A 223 6.55 -6.11 12.55
N ALA A 224 7.75 -5.91 12.01
CA ALA A 224 8.67 -6.99 11.64
C ALA A 224 9.47 -7.56 12.83
N ALA A 225 9.42 -6.91 14.00
CA ALA A 225 10.06 -7.42 15.20
C ALA A 225 9.27 -8.63 15.72
N PRO A 226 9.93 -9.76 16.03
CA PRO A 226 9.25 -10.91 16.63
C PRO A 226 8.56 -10.48 17.93
N SER A 227 7.31 -10.89 18.11
CA SER A 227 6.54 -10.54 19.30
C SER A 227 7.20 -11.20 20.51
N LEU A 228 7.90 -10.42 21.33
CA LEU A 228 8.56 -10.91 22.55
C LEU A 228 7.56 -11.45 23.60
N GLU A 229 6.25 -11.22 23.42
CA GLU A 229 5.18 -11.67 24.33
C GLU A 229 4.76 -13.15 24.14
N GLY A 230 5.34 -13.89 23.17
CA GLY A 230 4.96 -15.29 22.90
C GLY A 230 5.70 -16.37 23.70
N ALA A 231 6.65 -16.03 24.58
CA ALA A 231 7.50 -17.00 25.28
C ALA A 231 7.06 -17.35 26.71
N ALA A 232 5.75 -17.36 27.00
CA ALA A 232 5.25 -18.06 28.18
C ALA A 232 4.85 -19.49 27.77
N PRO A 233 5.51 -20.55 28.27
CA PRO A 233 5.08 -21.91 27.99
C PRO A 233 3.67 -22.10 28.54
N VAL A 234 2.73 -22.50 27.68
CA VAL A 234 1.42 -22.99 28.11
C VAL A 234 1.68 -24.29 28.87
N GLU A 235 1.75 -24.20 30.19
CA GLU A 235 1.80 -25.37 31.07
C GLU A 235 0.43 -26.08 30.98
N VAL A 236 0.35 -27.09 30.12
CA VAL A 236 -0.82 -27.96 30.02
C VAL A 236 -0.86 -28.83 31.27
N VAL A 237 -1.55 -28.37 32.30
CA VAL A 237 -1.86 -29.19 33.47
C VAL A 237 -2.88 -30.25 33.06
N ALA A 238 -2.38 -31.45 32.75
CA ALA A 238 -3.21 -32.62 32.52
C ALA A 238 -3.88 -33.06 33.83
N GLY A 239 -5.11 -32.60 34.05
CA GLY A 239 -5.96 -33.11 35.12
C GLY A 239 -6.36 -34.56 34.84
N ARG A 240 -5.82 -35.49 35.64
CA ARG A 240 -6.26 -36.89 35.68
C ARG A 240 -7.71 -36.96 36.19
N ARG A 241 -8.56 -37.70 35.49
CA ARG A 241 -9.84 -38.19 36.01
C ARG A 241 -9.60 -39.49 36.79
#